data_AF-A0A968J0D9-F1
#
_entry.id   AF-A0A968J0D9-F1
#
_cell.length_a   1.000
_cell.length_b   1.000
_cell.length_c   1.000
_cell.angle_alpha   90.00
_cell.angle_beta   90.00
_cell.angle_gamma   90.00
#
_symmetry.space_group_name_H-M   'P 1'
#
loop_
_entity.id
_entity.type
_entity.pdbx_description
1 polymer ?
#
loop_
_entity_poly.entity_id
_entity_poly.type
_entity_poly.pdbx_seq_one_letter_code
_entity_poly.pdbx_strand_id
1 'polypeptide(L)'
;MRSKGTVVVKIGSSCMFQPDGRASLSNLARLAETIAKLSKLWERVVLVSSGAIALGRQHLNTTLVPQSIAEKQALASVGQLYLMNLYKGFLDQLDLTVGQVLVSKSDFGDAVRNENILNTFAGGVTTHPKPIASKD
;
A
#
# COMPACT_ATOMS: atom_id res chain seq x y z
N MET A 1 -14.80 -27.27 -1.76
CA MET A 1 -14.88 -25.78 -1.92
C MET A 1 -13.60 -25.32 -2.60
N ARG A 2 -13.67 -24.49 -3.64
CA ARG A 2 -12.47 -23.84 -4.20
C ARG A 2 -11.82 -23.03 -3.07
N SER A 3 -10.49 -23.15 -2.89
CA SER A 3 -9.79 -22.25 -1.98
C SER A 3 -10.08 -20.82 -2.41
N LYS A 4 -10.43 -19.94 -1.47
CA LYS A 4 -10.60 -18.54 -1.80
C LYS A 4 -9.28 -18.05 -2.43
N GLY A 5 -9.36 -17.39 -3.58
CA GLY A 5 -8.16 -17.00 -4.35
C GLY A 5 -7.42 -15.81 -3.71
N THR A 6 -6.46 -15.25 -4.44
CA THR A 6 -5.88 -13.94 -4.13
C THR A 6 -6.49 -12.89 -5.05
N VAL A 7 -6.89 -11.74 -4.51
CA VAL A 7 -7.29 -10.55 -5.28
C VAL A 7 -6.25 -9.44 -5.09
N VAL A 8 -5.91 -8.76 -6.18
CA VAL A 8 -5.00 -7.62 -6.18
C VAL A 8 -5.79 -6.36 -6.51
N VAL A 9 -5.79 -5.39 -5.59
CA VAL A 9 -6.42 -4.09 -5.75
C VAL A 9 -5.33 -3.07 -5.98
N LYS A 10 -5.29 -2.44 -7.16
CA LYS A 10 -4.34 -1.37 -7.43
C LYS A 10 -5.04 -0.02 -7.35
N ILE A 11 -4.44 0.92 -6.60
CA ILE A 11 -4.95 2.29 -6.44
C ILE A 11 -3.89 3.30 -6.88
N GLY A 12 -4.31 4.26 -7.71
CA GLY A 12 -3.48 5.39 -8.13
C GLY A 12 -3.56 6.56 -7.15
N SER A 13 -2.60 7.48 -7.23
CA SER A 13 -2.59 8.69 -6.40
C SER A 13 -3.85 9.54 -6.61
N SER A 14 -4.35 9.67 -7.84
CA SER A 14 -5.58 10.43 -8.13
C SER A 14 -6.84 9.94 -7.41
N CYS A 15 -6.87 8.67 -6.98
CA CYS A 15 -7.98 8.12 -6.22
C CYS A 15 -7.92 8.49 -4.73
N MET A 16 -6.72 8.78 -4.20
CA MET A 16 -6.48 8.94 -2.77
C MET A 16 -6.15 10.36 -2.36
N PHE A 17 -5.74 11.19 -3.31
CA PHE A 17 -5.35 12.58 -3.05
C PHE A 17 -6.27 13.54 -3.78
N GLN A 18 -6.62 14.62 -3.10
CA GLN A 18 -7.27 15.77 -3.68
C GLN A 18 -6.30 16.49 -4.62
N PRO A 19 -6.79 17.37 -5.52
CA PRO A 19 -5.93 18.14 -6.42
C PRO A 19 -4.85 18.97 -5.70
N ASP A 20 -5.12 19.39 -4.46
CA ASP A 20 -4.19 20.12 -3.59
C ASP A 20 -3.13 19.22 -2.91
N GLY A 21 -3.13 17.92 -3.20
CA GLY A 21 -2.19 16.94 -2.66
C GLY A 21 -2.59 16.35 -1.31
N ARG A 22 -3.67 16.82 -0.67
CA ARG A 22 -4.13 16.27 0.62
C ARG A 22 -4.81 14.93 0.45
N ALA A 23 -4.62 14.03 1.41
CA ALA A 23 -5.35 12.77 1.45
C ALA A 23 -6.87 13.00 1.49
N SER A 24 -7.60 12.33 0.59
CA SER A 24 -9.05 12.26 0.58
C SER A 24 -9.51 11.19 1.57
N LEU A 25 -9.83 11.62 2.80
CA LEU A 25 -10.24 10.71 3.87
C LEU A 25 -11.51 9.93 3.50
N SER A 26 -12.44 10.54 2.77
CA SER A 26 -13.66 9.87 2.30
C SER A 26 -13.36 8.76 1.29
N ASN A 27 -12.41 8.98 0.36
CA ASN A 27 -12.00 7.95 -0.59
C ASN A 27 -11.24 6.82 0.11
N LEU A 28 -10.37 7.15 1.07
CA LEU A 28 -9.64 6.16 1.86
C LEU A 28 -10.58 5.31 2.71
N ALA A 29 -11.58 5.90 3.35
CA ALA A 29 -12.61 5.17 4.10
C ALA A 29 -13.38 4.19 3.19
N ARG A 30 -13.85 4.67 2.03
CA ARG A 30 -14.55 3.82 1.04
C ARG A 30 -13.66 2.69 0.51
N LEU A 31 -12.38 2.96 0.32
CA LEU A 31 -11.41 1.94 -0.08
C LEU A 31 -11.24 0.90 1.03
N ALA A 32 -11.10 1.32 2.29
CA ALA A 32 -10.98 0.41 3.43
C ALA A 32 -12.23 -0.47 3.59
N GLU A 33 -13.43 0.09 3.48
CA GLU A 33 -14.68 -0.68 3.45
C GLU A 33 -14.73 -1.68 2.30
N THR A 34 -14.24 -1.30 1.12
CA THR A 34 -14.18 -2.19 -0.05
C THR A 34 -13.21 -3.34 0.19
N ILE A 35 -12.02 -3.05 0.75
CA ILE A 35 -11.05 -4.07 1.16
C ILE A 35 -11.69 -5.01 2.18
N ALA A 36 -12.40 -4.50 3.18
CA ALA A 36 -13.09 -5.32 4.18
C ALA A 36 -14.19 -6.22 3.60
N LYS A 37 -14.88 -5.78 2.55
CA LYS A 37 -15.82 -6.64 1.82
C LYS A 37 -15.09 -7.73 1.04
N LEU A 38 -14.03 -7.37 0.31
CA LEU A 38 -13.21 -8.34 -0.44
C LEU A 38 -12.59 -9.37 0.48
N SER A 39 -12.20 -8.96 1.69
CA SER A 39 -11.52 -9.82 2.64
C SER A 39 -12.38 -10.94 3.22
N LYS A 40 -13.72 -10.79 3.13
CA LYS A 40 -14.68 -11.87 3.43
C LYS A 40 -14.81 -12.86 2.27
N LEU A 41 -14.51 -12.44 1.04
CA LEU A 41 -14.71 -13.22 -0.20
C LEU A 41 -13.43 -13.94 -0.67
N TRP A 42 -12.27 -13.34 -0.41
CA TRP A 42 -10.96 -13.79 -0.87
C TRP A 42 -10.09 -14.23 0.31
N GLU A 43 -9.17 -15.16 0.07
CA GLU A 43 -8.23 -15.62 1.12
C GLU A 43 -7.21 -14.52 1.43
N ARG A 44 -6.80 -13.81 0.37
CA ARG A 44 -5.79 -12.77 0.42
C ARG A 44 -6.21 -11.59 -0.43
N VAL A 45 -6.10 -10.39 0.14
CA VAL A 45 -6.30 -9.12 -0.55
C VAL A 45 -4.97 -8.38 -0.57
N VAL A 46 -4.38 -8.17 -1.73
CA VAL A 46 -3.14 -7.39 -1.88
C VAL A 46 -3.49 -6.00 -2.37
N LEU A 47 -2.98 -4.96 -1.71
CA LEU A 47 -3.20 -3.55 -2.07
C LEU A 47 -1.94 -2.94 -2.68
N VAL A 48 -1.95 -2.68 -3.98
CA VAL A 48 -0.84 -1.96 -4.63
C VAL A 48 -1.17 -0.47 -4.67
N SER A 49 -0.44 0.34 -3.91
CA SER A 49 -0.79 1.74 -3.68
C SER A 49 0.26 2.70 -4.23
N SER A 50 -0.16 3.88 -4.69
CA SER A 50 0.76 4.96 -5.06
C SER A 50 0.64 6.15 -4.10
N GLY A 51 1.49 7.16 -4.24
CA GLY A 51 1.29 8.46 -3.57
C GLY A 51 2.16 8.74 -2.36
N ALA A 52 3.14 7.90 -2.05
CA ALA A 52 4.19 8.22 -1.09
C ALA A 52 4.83 9.59 -1.37
N ILE A 53 5.26 9.86 -2.62
CA ILE A 53 5.84 11.17 -2.98
C ILE A 53 4.89 12.34 -2.69
N ALA A 54 3.60 12.20 -2.98
CA ALA A 54 2.62 13.27 -2.74
C ALA A 54 2.47 13.55 -1.24
N LEU A 55 2.38 12.50 -0.42
CA LEU A 55 2.36 12.60 1.04
C LEU A 55 3.63 13.20 1.60
N GLY A 56 4.80 12.83 1.06
CA GLY A 56 6.09 13.39 1.47
C GLY A 56 6.15 14.89 1.23
N ARG A 57 5.69 15.36 0.06
CA ARG A 57 5.60 16.80 -0.26
C ARG A 57 4.68 17.53 0.71
N GLN A 58 3.51 16.95 0.97
CA GLN A 58 2.53 17.51 1.90
C GLN A 58 3.10 17.62 3.32
N HIS A 59 3.75 16.56 3.83
CA HIS A 59 4.23 16.51 5.22
C HIS A 59 5.47 17.35 5.45
N LEU A 60 6.34 17.50 4.44
CA LEU A 60 7.48 18.41 4.49
C LEU A 60 7.08 19.86 4.19
N ASN A 61 5.80 20.13 3.93
CA ASN A 61 5.27 21.45 3.55
C ASN A 61 6.11 22.11 2.44
N THR A 62 6.52 21.32 1.44
CA THR A 62 7.42 21.77 0.38
C THR A 62 6.69 21.95 -0.94
N THR A 63 6.99 23.06 -1.62
CA THR A 63 6.52 23.33 -2.98
C THR A 63 7.39 22.62 -4.04
N LEU A 64 8.50 21.98 -3.62
CA LEU A 64 9.42 21.26 -4.49
C LEU A 64 8.65 20.31 -5.43
N VAL A 65 8.87 20.46 -6.73
CA VAL A 65 8.45 19.49 -7.74
C VAL A 65 9.68 18.63 -8.06
N PRO A 66 9.75 17.38 -7.57
CA PRO A 66 10.98 16.59 -7.65
C PRO A 66 11.34 16.26 -9.10
N GLN A 67 12.55 16.66 -9.51
CA GLN A 67 13.07 16.46 -10.87
C GLN A 67 14.01 15.26 -10.92
N SER A 68 14.84 15.09 -9.88
CA SER A 68 15.82 14.01 -9.78
C SER A 68 15.24 12.76 -9.12
N ILE A 69 15.90 11.61 -9.33
CA ILE A 69 15.57 10.36 -8.63
C ILE A 69 15.78 10.51 -7.12
N ALA A 70 16.86 11.19 -6.71
CA ALA A 70 17.17 11.41 -5.29
C ALA A 70 16.07 12.20 -4.57
N GLU A 71 15.54 13.26 -5.17
CA GLU A 71 14.42 14.01 -4.60
C GLU A 71 13.15 13.17 -4.51
N LYS A 72 12.85 12.37 -5.54
CA LYS A 72 11.71 11.45 -5.53
C LYS A 72 11.84 10.43 -4.40
N GLN A 73 13.02 9.86 -4.20
CA GLN A 73 13.30 8.89 -3.14
C GLN A 73 13.22 9.52 -1.75
N ALA A 74 13.75 10.75 -1.57
CA ALA A 74 13.66 11.48 -0.31
C ALA A 74 12.20 11.81 0.07
N LEU A 75 11.38 12.22 -0.90
CA LEU A 75 9.96 12.44 -0.67
C LEU A 75 9.20 11.14 -0.44
N ALA A 76 9.52 10.08 -1.19
CA ALA A 76 8.91 8.77 -1.03
C ALA A 76 9.21 8.17 0.34
N SER A 77 10.45 8.25 0.85
CA SER A 77 10.81 7.69 2.15
C SER A 77 10.01 8.31 3.29
N VAL A 78 9.86 9.64 3.28
CA VAL A 78 9.02 10.36 4.25
C VAL A 78 7.55 10.00 4.07
N GLY A 79 7.04 10.12 2.85
CA GLY A 79 5.63 9.92 2.58
C GLY A 79 5.15 8.48 2.71
N GLN A 80 6.03 7.49 2.57
CA GLN A 80 5.70 6.08 2.73
C GLN A 80 5.32 5.75 4.17
N LEU A 81 5.98 6.37 5.16
CA LEU A 81 5.61 6.25 6.58
C LEU A 81 4.16 6.72 6.79
N TYR A 82 3.82 7.89 6.26
CA TYR A 82 2.48 8.44 6.37
C TYR A 82 1.43 7.64 5.59
N LEU A 83 1.80 7.10 4.42
CA LEU A 83 0.91 6.26 3.63
C LEU A 83 0.53 4.99 4.40
N MET A 84 1.51 4.35 5.03
CA MET A 84 1.23 3.18 5.87
C MET A 84 0.41 3.52 7.10
N ASN A 85 0.69 4.63 7.77
CA ASN A 85 -0.09 5.05 8.93
C ASN A 85 -1.55 5.36 8.56
N LEU A 86 -1.79 5.95 7.39
CA LEU A 86 -3.14 6.17 6.88
C LEU A 86 -3.87 4.84 6.67
N TYR A 87 -3.26 3.91 5.93
CA TYR A 87 -3.88 2.61 5.71
C TYR A 87 -4.14 1.85 7.00
N LYS A 88 -3.15 1.82 7.90
CA LYS A 88 -3.28 1.21 9.22
C LYS A 88 -4.46 1.82 9.98
N GLY A 89 -4.56 3.15 10.04
CA GLY A 89 -5.65 3.83 10.76
C GLY A 89 -7.04 3.45 10.27
N PHE A 90 -7.26 3.37 8.95
CA PHE A 90 -8.57 3.00 8.39
C PHE A 90 -8.87 1.50 8.49
N LEU A 91 -7.86 0.65 8.31
CA LEU A 91 -8.05 -0.80 8.31
C LEU A 91 -8.16 -1.36 9.72
N ASP A 92 -7.45 -0.79 10.70
CA ASP A 92 -7.58 -1.15 12.11
C ASP A 92 -9.01 -0.89 12.63
N GLN A 93 -9.68 0.18 12.17
CA GLN A 93 -11.09 0.45 12.49
C GLN A 93 -12.07 -0.64 11.99
N LEU A 94 -11.60 -1.50 11.08
CA LEU A 94 -12.36 -2.60 10.49
C LEU A 94 -11.82 -3.97 10.93
N ASP A 95 -10.99 -4.00 11.98
CA ASP A 95 -10.31 -5.19 12.51
C ASP A 95 -9.42 -5.89 11.46
N LEU A 96 -8.84 -5.12 10.54
CA LEU A 96 -7.97 -5.62 9.47
C LEU A 96 -6.52 -5.22 9.73
N THR A 97 -5.67 -6.21 9.96
CA THR A 97 -4.22 -5.99 10.12
C THR A 97 -3.54 -5.82 8.76
N VAL A 98 -2.87 -4.69 8.56
CA VAL A 98 -2.10 -4.38 7.34
C VAL A 98 -0.62 -4.69 7.51
N GLY A 99 0.01 -5.24 6.47
CA GLY A 99 1.46 -5.43 6.38
C GLY A 99 2.05 -4.63 5.23
N GLN A 100 3.31 -4.20 5.37
CA GLN A 100 4.02 -3.48 4.31
C GLN A 100 5.00 -4.40 3.59
N VAL A 101 5.02 -4.34 2.25
CA VAL A 101 6.00 -5.02 1.40
C VAL A 101 6.51 -4.05 0.34
N LEU A 102 7.77 -3.62 0.48
CA LEU A 102 8.47 -2.80 -0.50
C LEU A 102 9.31 -3.69 -1.41
N VAL A 103 9.11 -3.59 -2.72
CA VAL A 103 9.79 -4.41 -3.73
C VAL A 103 10.07 -3.59 -4.97
N SER A 104 11.22 -3.88 -5.57
CA SER A 104 11.72 -3.27 -6.78
C SER A 104 11.69 -4.25 -7.95
N LYS A 105 11.84 -3.76 -9.19
CA LYS A 105 11.95 -4.62 -10.37
C LYS A 105 13.11 -5.62 -10.27
N SER A 106 14.23 -5.22 -9.66
CA SER A 106 15.41 -6.08 -9.52
C SER A 106 15.17 -7.29 -8.63
N ASP A 107 14.24 -7.20 -7.67
CA ASP A 107 13.97 -8.31 -6.76
C ASP A 107 13.29 -9.49 -7.45
N PHE A 108 12.61 -9.26 -8.58
CA PHE A 108 12.00 -10.32 -9.40
C PHE A 108 13.00 -10.97 -10.37
N GLY A 109 14.16 -10.35 -10.59
CA GLY A 109 15.22 -10.90 -11.45
C GLY A 109 16.18 -11.83 -10.70
N ASP A 110 16.18 -11.80 -9.37
CA ASP A 110 16.99 -12.64 -8.51
C ASP A 110 16.14 -13.78 -7.93
N ALA A 111 16.55 -15.02 -8.17
CA ALA A 111 15.76 -16.20 -7.79
C ALA A 111 15.51 -16.28 -6.28
N VAL A 112 16.50 -15.95 -5.46
CA VAL A 112 16.42 -16.02 -3.99
C VAL A 112 15.53 -14.90 -3.47
N ARG A 113 15.68 -13.68 -3.97
CA ARG A 113 14.82 -12.55 -3.56
C ARG A 113 13.38 -12.78 -3.99
N ASN A 114 13.15 -13.27 -5.20
CA ASN A 114 11.82 -13.60 -5.68
C ASN A 114 11.17 -14.69 -4.81
N GLU A 115 11.92 -15.74 -4.45
CA GLU A 115 11.44 -16.77 -3.52
C GLU A 115 11.10 -16.19 -2.14
N ASN A 116 11.93 -15.29 -1.59
CA ASN A 116 11.66 -14.61 -0.32
C ASN A 116 10.39 -13.74 -0.37
N ILE A 117 10.13 -13.06 -1.49
CA ILE A 117 8.91 -12.30 -1.70
C ILE A 117 7.70 -13.24 -1.72
N LEU A 118 7.77 -14.33 -2.50
CA LEU A 118 6.70 -15.33 -2.56
C LEU A 118 6.42 -15.93 -1.18
N ASN A 119 7.47 -16.25 -0.42
CA ASN A 119 7.38 -16.73 0.95
C ASN A 119 6.74 -15.68 1.89
N THR A 120 7.02 -14.39 1.70
CA THR A 120 6.37 -13.31 2.48
C THR A 120 4.87 -13.24 2.21
N PHE A 121 4.46 -13.38 0.94
CA PHE A 121 3.04 -13.42 0.58
C PHE A 121 2.36 -14.72 1.02
N ALA A 122 3.08 -15.85 1.03
CA ALA A 122 2.59 -17.16 1.46
C ALA A 122 2.61 -17.35 2.98
N GLY A 123 3.48 -16.63 3.70
CA GLY A 123 3.85 -16.83 5.10
C GLY A 123 2.69 -16.77 6.08
N GLY A 124 2.45 -17.93 6.72
CA GLY A 124 1.33 -18.27 7.59
C GLY A 124 1.38 -17.73 9.02
N VAL A 125 1.64 -16.44 9.22
CA VAL A 125 1.15 -15.80 10.47
C VAL A 125 -0.36 -15.68 10.30
N THR A 126 -1.08 -16.64 10.87
CA THR A 126 -2.53 -16.90 10.78
C THR A 126 -3.36 -15.81 11.47
N THR A 127 -3.40 -14.63 10.86
CA THR A 127 -4.45 -13.65 11.11
C THR A 127 -5.03 -13.27 9.76
N HIS A 128 -6.25 -13.73 9.48
CA HIS A 128 -7.05 -13.26 8.36
C HIS A 128 -7.16 -11.73 8.39
N PRO A 129 -7.58 -11.12 7.29
CA PRO A 129 -6.95 -10.96 5.99
C PRO A 129 -5.92 -9.82 5.99
N LYS A 130 -4.80 -10.00 5.29
CA LYS A 130 -3.69 -9.03 5.25
C LYS A 130 -3.74 -8.17 3.98
N PRO A 131 -4.29 -6.95 4.01
CA PRO A 131 -3.93 -5.93 3.03
C PRO A 131 -2.42 -5.74 3.06
N ILE A 132 -1.77 -6.09 1.95
CA ILE A 132 -0.34 -5.84 1.77
C ILE A 132 -0.21 -4.59 0.92
N ALA A 133 0.30 -3.50 1.50
CA ALA A 133 0.60 -2.28 0.77
C ALA A 133 1.97 -2.41 0.10
N SER A 134 1.98 -2.37 -1.24
CA SER A 134 3.22 -2.38 -2.02
C SER A 134 3.35 -1.13 -2.88
N LYS A 135 4.49 -0.44 -2.73
CA LYS A 135 5.15 0.34 -3.79
C LYS A 135 6.49 0.94 -3.31
N ASP A 136 7.53 0.73 -4.12
CA ASP A 136 8.66 1.66 -4.30
C ASP A 136 8.32 2.74 -5.35
#